data_AF-A0A225EAW4-F1
#
_entry.id   AF-A0A225EAW4-F1
#
_cell.length_a   1.000
_cell.length_b   1.000
_cell.length_c   1.000
_cell.angle_alpha   90.00
_cell.angle_beta   90.00
_cell.angle_gamma   90.00
#
_symmetry.space_group_name_H-M   'P 1'
#
loop_
_entity.id
_entity.type
_entity.pdbx_description
1 polymer ?
#
loop_
_entity_poly.entity_id
_entity_poly.type
_entity_poly.pdbx_seq_one_letter_code
_entity_poly.pdbx_strand_id
1 'polypeptide(L)'
;MAEPPLTRVTLLTRLKDGGDADAWREFVRLYGPVVYGFARKRGLQDADAADLMQEVLRSVARNAEKMEYDPKRGTFRGWLYTVTRNKIYNFLSAQKNRPRGTGDTGSQERLDSVPDRAEEPDSDWDIEYQRQLSSKAMDRVKHEFHSSTWQAFWKTAVDGRPAQEVGVELKMTPGAVYVAKSRVLARLREEVQRLQAEAEAW
;
A
#
# COMPACT_ATOMS: atom_id res chain seq x y z
N MET A 1 15.22 -13.71 2.85
CA MET A 1 14.52 -12.83 1.90
C MET A 1 13.04 -13.12 2.05
N ALA A 2 12.24 -12.18 2.54
CA ALA A 2 10.80 -12.35 2.61
C ALA A 2 10.26 -12.24 1.18
N GLU A 3 9.57 -13.28 0.69
CA GLU A 3 8.89 -13.20 -0.60
C GLU A 3 7.91 -12.02 -0.56
N PRO A 4 7.97 -11.09 -1.53
CA PRO A 4 7.01 -9.99 -1.57
C PRO A 4 5.62 -10.60 -1.73
N PRO A 5 4.61 -10.20 -0.93
CA PRO A 5 3.27 -10.73 -1.05
C PRO A 5 2.78 -10.51 -2.49
N LEU A 6 2.41 -11.59 -3.17
CA LEU A 6 1.96 -11.60 -4.55
C LEU A 6 0.55 -10.99 -4.59
N THR A 7 0.29 -10.02 -5.47
CA THR A 7 -1.10 -9.65 -5.76
C THR A 7 -1.79 -10.85 -6.40
N ARG A 8 -2.96 -11.21 -5.90
CA ARG A 8 -3.69 -12.40 -6.32
C ARG A 8 -4.11 -12.31 -7.79
N VAL A 9 -3.78 -13.33 -8.58
CA VAL A 9 -4.27 -13.50 -9.96
C VAL A 9 -5.79 -13.35 -10.01
N THR A 10 -6.52 -13.92 -9.04
CA THR A 10 -7.98 -13.85 -9.03
C THR A 10 -8.52 -12.45 -8.72
N LEU A 11 -7.81 -11.55 -8.01
CA LEU A 11 -8.25 -10.15 -7.89
C LEU A 11 -8.08 -9.47 -9.25
N LEU A 12 -6.97 -9.73 -9.94
CA LEU A 12 -6.71 -9.23 -11.28
C LEU A 12 -7.73 -9.77 -12.29
N THR A 13 -8.11 -11.04 -12.19
CA THR A 13 -9.16 -11.67 -13.01
C THR A 13 -10.52 -11.04 -12.74
N ARG A 14 -10.88 -10.79 -11.48
CA ARG A 14 -12.14 -10.12 -11.14
C ARG A 14 -12.16 -8.66 -11.58
N LEU A 15 -11.02 -7.97 -11.55
CA LEU A 15 -10.87 -6.63 -12.12
C LEU A 15 -11.06 -6.60 -13.65
N LYS A 16 -10.84 -7.72 -14.37
CA LYS A 16 -11.18 -7.84 -15.80
C LYS A 16 -12.68 -7.83 -16.04
N ASP A 17 -13.46 -8.30 -15.07
CA ASP A 17 -14.90 -8.19 -15.12
C ASP A 17 -15.28 -6.76 -14.71
N GLY A 18 -15.44 -5.89 -15.70
CA GLY A 18 -15.76 -4.47 -15.48
C GLY A 18 -17.04 -4.22 -14.68
N GLY A 19 -17.86 -5.25 -14.43
CA GLY A 19 -19.03 -5.20 -13.55
C GLY A 19 -18.75 -5.46 -12.06
N ASP A 20 -17.58 -5.98 -11.67
CA ASP A 20 -17.26 -6.34 -10.28
C ASP A 20 -16.84 -5.11 -9.46
N ALA A 21 -17.84 -4.33 -9.06
CA ALA A 21 -17.65 -3.14 -8.24
C ALA A 21 -17.03 -3.46 -6.86
N ASP A 22 -17.18 -4.69 -6.34
CA ASP A 22 -16.56 -5.10 -5.07
C ASP A 22 -15.07 -5.33 -5.23
N ALA A 23 -14.64 -6.01 -6.29
CA ALA A 23 -13.23 -6.16 -6.63
C ALA A 23 -12.58 -4.80 -6.86
N TRP A 24 -13.27 -3.87 -7.55
CA TRP A 24 -12.79 -2.51 -7.72
C TRP A 24 -12.62 -1.76 -6.39
N ARG A 25 -13.64 -1.82 -5.51
CA ARG A 25 -13.57 -1.21 -4.17
C ARG A 25 -12.42 -1.80 -3.36
N GLU A 26 -12.22 -3.11 -3.43
CA GLU A 26 -11.13 -3.79 -2.74
C GLU A 26 -9.76 -3.34 -3.26
N PHE A 27 -9.60 -3.29 -4.58
CA PHE A 27 -8.39 -2.80 -5.23
C PHE A 27 -8.05 -1.37 -4.79
N VAL A 28 -9.02 -0.45 -4.85
CA VAL A 28 -8.83 0.94 -4.42
C VAL A 28 -8.43 1.03 -2.94
N ARG A 29 -9.08 0.25 -2.07
CA ARG A 29 -8.74 0.22 -0.63
C ARG A 29 -7.32 -0.31 -0.36
N LEU A 30 -6.84 -1.25 -1.16
CA LEU A 30 -5.51 -1.85 -0.97
C LEU A 30 -4.40 -1.00 -1.56
N TYR A 31 -4.59 -0.48 -2.78
CA TYR A 31 -3.50 0.14 -3.55
C TYR A 31 -3.58 1.66 -3.64
N GLY A 32 -4.76 2.27 -3.47
CA GLY A 32 -4.92 3.73 -3.49
C GLY A 32 -4.02 4.43 -2.47
N PRO A 33 -4.09 4.08 -1.17
CA PRO A 33 -3.23 4.68 -0.15
C PRO A 33 -1.73 4.46 -0.39
N VAL A 34 -1.36 3.35 -1.02
CA VAL A 34 0.04 3.02 -1.35
C VAL A 34 0.56 3.93 -2.46
N VAL A 35 -0.20 4.08 -3.54
CA VAL A 35 0.11 5.00 -4.65
C VAL A 35 0.23 6.43 -4.13
N TYR A 36 -0.77 6.88 -3.36
CA TYR A 36 -0.78 8.22 -2.77
C TYR A 36 0.42 8.43 -1.84
N GLY A 37 0.67 7.52 -0.89
CA GLY A 37 1.78 7.62 0.06
C GLY A 37 3.14 7.62 -0.63
N PHE A 38 3.30 6.80 -1.66
CA PHE A 38 4.51 6.77 -2.48
C PHE A 38 4.71 8.10 -3.24
N ALA A 39 3.66 8.64 -3.85
CA ALA A 39 3.70 9.95 -4.52
C ALA A 39 4.10 11.09 -3.57
N ARG A 40 3.51 11.11 -2.36
CA ARG A 40 3.86 12.09 -1.31
C ARG A 40 5.33 11.99 -0.89
N LYS A 41 5.85 10.77 -0.72
CA LYS A 41 7.29 10.54 -0.43
C LYS A 41 8.21 11.00 -1.55
N ARG A 42 7.73 11.02 -2.80
CA ARG A 42 8.46 11.52 -3.98
C ARG A 42 8.34 13.03 -4.20
N GLY A 43 7.74 13.76 -3.24
CA GLY A 43 7.74 15.21 -3.21
C GLY A 43 6.53 15.88 -3.86
N LEU A 44 5.54 15.12 -4.33
CA LEU A 44 4.28 15.70 -4.82
C LEU A 44 3.51 16.28 -3.64
N GLN A 45 2.89 17.45 -3.81
CA GLN A 45 1.94 18.01 -2.82
C GLN A 45 0.66 17.17 -2.74
N ASP A 46 -0.18 17.45 -1.75
CA ASP A 46 -1.39 16.67 -1.46
C ASP A 46 -2.34 16.54 -2.65
N ALA A 47 -2.69 17.66 -3.29
CA ALA A 47 -3.57 17.68 -4.46
C ALA A 47 -2.99 16.87 -5.63
N ASP A 48 -1.72 17.11 -5.98
CA ASP A 48 -1.05 16.41 -7.08
C ASP A 48 -0.94 14.90 -6.82
N ALA A 49 -0.70 14.50 -5.56
CA ALA A 49 -0.64 13.09 -5.19
C ALA A 49 -2.02 12.41 -5.29
N ALA A 50 -3.09 13.11 -4.91
CA ALA A 50 -4.47 12.62 -5.06
C ALA A 50 -4.85 12.48 -6.53
N ASP A 51 -4.52 13.46 -7.36
CA ASP A 51 -4.77 13.44 -8.80
C ASP A 51 -3.99 12.32 -9.49
N LEU A 52 -2.70 12.17 -9.17
CA LEU A 52 -1.87 11.08 -9.68
C LEU A 52 -2.43 9.71 -9.28
N MET A 53 -2.87 9.56 -8.03
CA MET A 53 -3.54 8.34 -7.58
C MET A 53 -4.76 8.04 -8.45
N GLN A 54 -5.63 9.02 -8.69
CA GLN A 54 -6.79 8.84 -9.57
C GLN A 54 -6.39 8.49 -11.01
N GLU A 55 -5.31 9.05 -11.54
CA GLU A 55 -4.80 8.69 -12.86
C GLU A 55 -4.28 7.25 -12.92
N VAL A 56 -3.55 6.81 -11.90
CA VAL A 56 -3.09 5.41 -11.78
C VAL A 56 -4.29 4.48 -11.73
N LEU A 57 -5.29 4.78 -10.88
CA LEU A 57 -6.51 3.99 -10.78
C LEU A 57 -7.26 3.96 -12.12
N ARG A 58 -7.42 5.09 -12.81
CA ARG A 58 -8.03 5.12 -14.16
C ARG A 58 -7.24 4.32 -15.19
N SER A 59 -5.91 4.32 -15.10
CA SER A 59 -5.05 3.49 -15.94
C SER A 59 -5.30 2.01 -15.68
N VAL A 60 -5.44 1.61 -14.41
CA VAL A 60 -5.79 0.22 -14.06
C VAL A 60 -7.16 -0.14 -14.63
N ALA A 61 -8.20 0.67 -14.40
CA ALA A 61 -9.54 0.38 -14.90
C ALA A 61 -9.59 0.23 -16.43
N ARG A 62 -8.89 1.09 -17.18
CA ARG A 62 -8.84 1.04 -18.65
C ARG A 62 -8.08 -0.16 -19.20
N ASN A 63 -7.10 -0.66 -18.45
CA ASN A 63 -6.24 -1.76 -18.89
C ASN A 63 -6.62 -3.10 -18.27
N ALA A 64 -7.46 -3.12 -17.24
CA ALA A 64 -7.78 -4.34 -16.50
C ALA A 64 -8.23 -5.45 -17.44
N GLU A 65 -9.22 -5.20 -18.30
CA GLU A 65 -9.72 -6.14 -19.32
C GLU A 65 -8.61 -6.70 -20.24
N LYS A 66 -7.66 -5.84 -20.63
CA LYS A 66 -6.55 -6.16 -21.55
C LYS A 66 -5.33 -6.73 -20.85
N MET A 67 -5.31 -6.74 -19.52
CA MET A 67 -4.12 -7.08 -18.75
C MET A 67 -3.93 -8.60 -18.75
N GLU A 68 -3.19 -9.13 -19.70
CA GLU A 68 -2.71 -10.51 -19.64
C GLU A 68 -1.64 -10.61 -18.55
N TYR A 69 -2.06 -11.05 -17.36
CA TYR A 69 -1.12 -11.35 -16.28
C TYR A 69 -0.32 -12.60 -16.65
N ASP A 70 0.95 -12.39 -17.03
CA ASP A 70 1.94 -13.45 -17.14
C ASP A 70 2.94 -13.32 -15.98
N PRO A 71 2.94 -14.25 -15.01
CA PRO A 71 3.91 -14.27 -13.91
C PRO A 71 5.37 -14.22 -14.39
N LYS A 72 5.67 -14.71 -15.61
CA LYS A 72 7.01 -14.68 -16.20
C LYS A 72 7.43 -13.28 -16.65
N ARG A 73 6.48 -12.37 -16.89
CA ARG A 73 6.72 -10.97 -17.28
C ARG A 73 6.80 -10.02 -16.07
N GLY A 74 6.55 -10.56 -14.87
CA GLY A 74 6.72 -9.90 -13.57
C GLY A 74 5.42 -9.84 -12.77
N THR A 75 5.50 -9.26 -11.57
CA THR A 75 4.35 -9.20 -10.65
C THR A 75 3.45 -8.00 -10.96
N PHE A 76 2.17 -8.09 -10.63
CA PHE A 76 1.27 -6.95 -10.74
C PHE A 76 1.68 -5.77 -9.85
N ARG A 77 2.28 -6.04 -8.66
CA ARG A 77 2.83 -4.96 -7.81
C ARG A 77 3.95 -4.23 -8.54
N GLY A 78 4.81 -4.97 -9.24
CA GLY A 78 5.84 -4.41 -10.09
C GLY A 78 5.29 -3.59 -11.25
N TRP A 79 4.22 -4.08 -11.89
CA TRP A 79 3.50 -3.33 -12.93
C TRP A 79 2.91 -2.02 -12.39
N LEU A 80 2.18 -2.08 -11.27
CA LEU A 80 1.55 -0.93 -10.65
C LEU A 80 2.60 0.09 -10.17
N TYR A 81 3.70 -0.40 -9.62
CA TYR A 81 4.87 0.42 -9.29
C TYR A 81 5.42 1.12 -10.55
N THR A 82 5.61 0.38 -11.64
CA THR A 82 6.12 0.92 -12.91
C THR A 82 5.20 2.03 -13.44
N VAL A 83 3.89 1.78 -13.50
CA VAL A 83 2.89 2.79 -13.91
C VAL A 83 2.96 4.02 -13.01
N THR A 84 2.98 3.82 -11.69
CA THR A 84 3.02 4.92 -10.71
C THR A 84 4.30 5.74 -10.86
N ARG A 85 5.47 5.08 -10.94
CA ARG A 85 6.77 5.73 -11.07
C ARG A 85 6.85 6.53 -12.37
N ASN A 86 6.38 5.99 -13.48
CA ASN A 86 6.39 6.67 -14.77
C ASN A 86 5.50 7.92 -14.75
N LYS A 87 4.32 7.85 -14.13
CA LYS A 87 3.45 9.03 -13.96
C LYS A 87 4.10 10.09 -13.06
N ILE A 88 4.77 9.70 -11.96
CA ILE A 88 5.53 10.62 -11.10
C ILE A 88 6.67 11.30 -11.88
N TYR A 89 7.47 10.52 -12.60
CA TYR A 89 8.59 11.04 -13.39
C TYR A 89 8.13 12.08 -14.42
N ASN A 90 7.03 11.78 -15.12
CA ASN A 90 6.47 12.69 -16.12
C ASN A 90 5.90 13.96 -15.49
N PHE A 91 5.19 13.84 -14.36
CA PHE A 91 4.70 14.99 -13.60
C PHE A 91 5.85 15.94 -13.21
N LEU A 92 6.91 15.39 -12.61
CA LEU A 92 8.07 16.18 -12.18
C LEU A 92 8.86 16.75 -13.37
N SER A 93 8.98 16.00 -14.46
CA SER A 93 9.64 16.46 -15.69
C SER A 93 8.88 17.60 -16.36
N ALA A 94 7.54 17.53 -16.42
CA ALA A 94 6.69 18.59 -16.94
C ALA A 94 6.75 19.86 -16.09
N GLN A 95 6.89 19.72 -14.76
CA GLN A 95 7.07 20.85 -13.86
C GLN A 95 8.43 21.55 -14.07
N LYS A 96 9.49 20.77 -14.33
CA LYS A 96 10.85 21.29 -14.59
C LYS A 96 10.99 21.92 -15.98
N ASN A 97 10.32 21.37 -16.99
CA ASN A 97 10.37 21.80 -18.38
C ASN A 97 9.13 22.62 -18.78
N ARG A 98 8.82 23.72 -18.08
CA ARG A 98 7.72 24.62 -18.51
C ARG A 98 8.07 25.24 -19.88
N PRO A 99 7.35 24.84 -20.94
CA PRO A 99 6.43 25.78 -21.55
C PRO A 99 5.00 25.24 -21.55
N ARG A 100 4.06 26.18 -21.65
CA ARG A 100 2.61 26.01 -21.58
C ARG A 100 2.09 24.82 -22.39
N GLY A 101 1.30 23.99 -21.72
CA GLY A 101 0.13 23.28 -22.21
C GLY A 101 0.15 22.84 -23.66
N THR A 102 0.46 21.57 -23.88
CA THR A 102 -0.15 20.78 -24.95
C THR A 102 -0.51 19.45 -24.32
N GLY A 103 -1.81 19.21 -24.11
CA GLY A 103 -2.34 17.90 -23.75
C GLY A 103 -2.10 16.95 -24.92
N ASP A 104 -0.89 16.42 -24.99
CA ASP A 104 -0.50 15.46 -26.01
C ASP A 104 -1.04 14.08 -25.62
N THR A 105 -2.18 13.74 -26.20
CA THR A 105 -2.90 12.46 -26.00
C THR A 105 -1.97 11.25 -26.21
N GLY A 106 -0.98 11.35 -27.11
CA GLY A 106 -0.02 10.27 -27.39
C GLY A 106 0.94 9.95 -26.24
N SER A 107 1.27 10.94 -25.41
CA SER A 107 2.06 10.73 -24.19
C SER A 107 1.27 9.99 -23.11
N GLN A 108 -0.04 10.23 -23.06
CA GLN A 108 -0.95 9.61 -22.10
C GLN A 108 -1.30 8.16 -22.48
N GLU A 109 -1.44 7.87 -23.77
CA GLU A 109 -1.62 6.49 -24.28
C GLU A 109 -0.40 5.59 -24.01
N ARG A 110 0.82 6.12 -24.10
CA ARG A 110 2.03 5.36 -23.73
C ARG A 110 2.14 5.08 -22.23
N LEU A 111 1.66 5.99 -21.39
CA LEU A 111 1.63 5.81 -19.93
C LEU A 111 0.57 4.80 -19.49
N ASP A 112 -0.56 4.80 -20.18
CA ASP A 112 -1.63 3.87 -19.95
C ASP A 112 -1.34 2.52 -20.63
N SER A 113 -0.32 2.40 -21.49
CA SER A 113 0.09 1.12 -22.06
C SER A 113 0.69 0.19 -20.99
N VAL A 114 0.37 -1.10 -21.08
CA VAL A 114 0.96 -2.13 -20.22
C VAL A 114 2.47 -2.18 -20.54
N PRO A 115 3.37 -1.91 -19.57
CA PRO A 115 4.81 -2.10 -19.75
C PRO A 115 5.10 -3.51 -20.23
N ASP A 116 5.99 -3.65 -21.22
CA ASP A 116 6.38 -4.94 -21.79
C ASP A 116 6.98 -5.91 -20.75
N ARG A 117 7.52 -5.33 -19.66
CA ARG A 117 8.03 -6.03 -18.48
C ARG A 117 7.75 -5.20 -17.23
N ALA A 118 7.22 -5.83 -16.19
CA ALA A 118 7.08 -5.21 -14.89
C ALA A 118 8.46 -5.14 -14.20
N GLU A 119 8.81 -3.97 -13.68
CA GLU A 119 9.99 -3.82 -12.83
C GLU A 119 9.73 -4.31 -11.42
N GLU A 120 10.76 -4.78 -10.71
CA GLU A 120 10.62 -5.06 -9.29
C GLU A 120 10.36 -3.75 -8.53
N PRO A 121 9.38 -3.72 -7.61
CA PRO A 121 9.18 -2.58 -6.73
C PRO A 121 10.47 -2.24 -6.00
N ASP A 122 10.74 -0.94 -5.85
CA ASP A 122 11.84 -0.51 -4.99
C ASP A 122 11.48 -0.67 -3.50
N SER A 123 12.51 -0.55 -2.65
CA SER A 123 12.35 -0.70 -1.20
C SER A 123 11.35 0.30 -0.62
N ASP A 124 11.26 1.52 -1.18
CA ASP A 124 10.34 2.54 -0.69
C ASP A 124 8.87 2.17 -0.94
N TRP A 125 8.58 1.62 -2.12
CA TRP A 125 7.26 1.10 -2.45
C TRP A 125 6.86 -0.05 -1.54
N ASP A 126 7.75 -1.00 -1.33
CA ASP A 126 7.50 -2.14 -0.43
C ASP A 126 7.27 -1.67 1.01
N ILE A 127 8.09 -0.74 1.51
CA ILE A 127 7.91 -0.15 2.83
C ILE A 127 6.57 0.56 2.94
N GLU A 128 6.16 1.32 1.92
CA GLU A 128 4.86 2.00 1.94
C GLU A 128 3.70 0.99 1.93
N TYR A 129 3.78 -0.04 1.09
CA TYR A 129 2.79 -1.12 1.07
C TYR A 129 2.65 -1.79 2.45
N GLN A 130 3.78 -2.18 3.05
CA GLN A 130 3.79 -2.79 4.38
C GLN A 130 3.28 -1.85 5.47
N ARG A 131 3.59 -0.55 5.38
CA ARG A 131 3.09 0.47 6.29
C ARG A 131 1.57 0.60 6.22
N GLN A 132 1.00 0.67 5.01
CA GLN A 132 -0.45 0.78 4.83
C GLN A 132 -1.17 -0.47 5.34
N LEU A 133 -0.64 -1.64 5.02
CA LEU A 133 -1.17 -2.92 5.50
C LEU A 133 -1.12 -3.01 7.04
N SER A 134 0.00 -2.62 7.64
CA SER A 134 0.17 -2.60 9.10
C SER A 134 -0.76 -1.61 9.77
N SER A 135 -0.96 -0.41 9.20
CA SER A 135 -1.90 0.59 9.73
C SER A 135 -3.32 0.04 9.77
N LYS A 136 -3.77 -0.57 8.67
CA LYS A 136 -5.09 -1.19 8.58
C LYS A 136 -5.26 -2.33 9.59
N ALA A 137 -4.22 -3.14 9.77
CA ALA A 137 -4.21 -4.20 10.77
C ALA A 137 -4.29 -3.64 12.20
N MET A 138 -3.56 -2.56 12.50
CA MET A 138 -3.60 -1.89 13.80
C MET A 138 -5.00 -1.34 14.11
N ASP A 139 -5.68 -0.71 13.15
CA ASP A 139 -7.03 -0.16 13.35
C ASP A 139 -8.05 -1.25 13.71
N ARG A 140 -7.94 -2.44 13.10
CA ARG A 140 -8.78 -3.60 13.43
C ARG A 140 -8.46 -4.16 14.81
N VAL A 141 -7.18 -4.43 15.07
CA VAL A 141 -6.72 -5.14 16.26
C VAL A 141 -6.81 -4.30 17.53
N LYS A 142 -6.71 -2.96 17.43
CA LYS A 142 -6.77 -2.05 18.57
C LYS A 142 -7.99 -2.27 19.47
N HIS A 143 -9.13 -2.60 18.87
CA HIS A 143 -10.40 -2.77 19.56
C HIS A 143 -10.50 -4.12 20.31
N GLU A 144 -9.60 -5.06 20.03
CA GLU A 144 -9.58 -6.38 20.66
C GLU A 144 -8.83 -6.40 22.01
N PHE A 145 -8.11 -5.32 22.32
CA PHE A 145 -7.30 -5.22 23.53
C PHE A 145 -7.86 -4.21 24.52
N HIS A 146 -7.67 -4.50 25.82
CA HIS A 146 -7.91 -3.50 26.86
C HIS A 146 -7.00 -2.28 26.64
N SER A 147 -7.52 -1.09 26.97
CA SER A 147 -6.85 0.19 26.74
C SER A 147 -5.42 0.23 27.30
N SER A 148 -5.19 -0.29 28.52
CA SER A 148 -3.85 -0.34 29.12
C SER A 148 -2.87 -1.23 28.34
N THR A 149 -3.31 -2.39 27.84
CA THR A 149 -2.50 -3.29 27.01
C THR A 149 -2.12 -2.62 25.69
N TRP A 150 -3.09 -1.97 25.04
CA TRP A 150 -2.84 -1.22 23.80
C TRP A 150 -1.87 -0.06 24.03
N GLN A 151 -2.08 0.74 25.09
CA GLN A 151 -1.19 1.85 25.43
C GLN A 151 0.23 1.38 25.76
N ALA A 152 0.37 0.26 26.48
CA ALA A 152 1.67 -0.34 26.79
C ALA A 152 2.41 -0.75 25.51
N PHE A 153 1.71 -1.39 24.57
CA PHE A 153 2.26 -1.68 23.24
C PHE A 153 2.65 -0.39 22.50
N TRP A 154 1.74 0.58 22.37
CA TRP A 154 1.96 1.79 21.59
C TRP A 154 3.19 2.57 22.09
N LYS A 155 3.25 2.85 23.39
CA LYS A 155 4.34 3.62 24.00
C LYS A 155 5.70 2.93 23.86
N THR A 156 5.74 1.59 23.83
CA THR A 156 7.00 0.84 23.78
C THR A 156 7.41 0.35 22.39
N ALA A 157 6.47 0.17 21.47
CA ALA A 157 6.73 -0.33 20.12
C ALA A 157 6.75 0.79 19.08
N VAL A 158 5.94 1.84 19.29
CA VAL A 158 5.81 2.97 18.37
C VAL A 158 6.59 4.17 18.91
N ASP A 159 6.35 4.58 20.15
CA ASP A 159 7.03 5.77 20.73
C ASP A 159 8.46 5.44 21.23
N GLY A 160 8.85 4.16 21.25
CA GLY A 160 10.20 3.72 21.66
C GLY A 160 10.53 3.90 23.14
N ARG A 161 9.54 4.12 24.01
CA ARG A 161 9.75 4.37 25.44
C ARG A 161 10.13 3.10 26.21
N PRO A 162 10.95 3.19 27.27
CA PRO A 162 11.33 2.05 28.10
C PRO A 162 10.13 1.42 28.82
N ALA A 163 10.11 0.09 28.91
CA ALA A 163 9.02 -0.66 29.55
C ALA A 163 8.86 -0.33 31.05
N GLN A 164 9.95 0.05 31.71
CA GLN A 164 9.98 0.46 33.11
C GLN A 164 9.18 1.75 33.32
N GLU A 165 9.43 2.78 32.51
CA GLU A 165 8.72 4.06 32.58
C GLU A 165 7.23 3.90 32.24
N VAL A 166 6.95 3.15 31.18
CA VAL A 166 5.58 2.86 30.75
C VAL A 166 4.83 2.04 31.80
N GLY A 167 5.52 1.13 32.50
CA GLY A 167 4.95 0.37 33.61
C GLY A 167 4.50 1.26 34.75
N VAL A 168 5.35 2.20 35.18
CA VAL A 168 4.98 3.18 36.23
C VAL A 168 3.76 4.00 35.82
N GLU A 169 3.77 4.54 34.59
CA GLU A 169 2.67 5.38 34.07
C GLU A 169 1.34 4.62 34.00
N LEU A 170 1.36 3.38 33.50
CA LEU A 170 0.16 2.57 33.30
C LEU A 170 -0.21 1.73 34.54
N LYS A 171 0.52 1.87 35.65
CA LYS A 171 0.38 1.03 36.86
C LYS A 171 0.49 -0.47 36.55
N MET A 172 1.45 -0.82 35.69
CA MET A 172 1.78 -2.18 35.27
C MET A 172 3.21 -2.55 35.70
N THR A 173 3.47 -3.84 35.91
CA THR A 173 4.85 -4.30 36.07
C THR A 173 5.59 -4.24 34.72
N PRO A 174 6.93 -4.04 34.68
CA PRO A 174 7.68 -4.10 33.42
C PRO A 174 7.45 -5.40 32.65
N GLY A 175 7.34 -6.53 33.36
CA GLY A 175 6.98 -7.83 32.77
C GLY A 175 5.61 -7.82 32.09
N ALA A 176 4.59 -7.22 32.71
CA ALA A 176 3.27 -7.07 32.10
C ALA A 176 3.30 -6.18 30.85
N VAL A 177 4.15 -5.16 30.81
CA VAL A 177 4.36 -4.32 29.62
C VAL A 177 4.98 -5.12 28.47
N TYR A 178 5.99 -5.95 28.74
CA TYR A 178 6.57 -6.84 27.72
C TYR A 178 5.55 -7.86 27.21
N VAL A 179 4.76 -8.45 28.10
CA VAL A 179 3.69 -9.38 27.72
C VAL A 179 2.64 -8.68 26.86
N ALA A 180 2.23 -7.46 27.22
CA ALA A 180 1.31 -6.65 26.42
C ALA A 180 1.87 -6.40 25.01
N LYS A 181 3.12 -5.94 24.92
CA LYS A 181 3.80 -5.73 23.63
C LYS A 181 3.84 -7.01 22.78
N SER A 182 4.24 -8.13 23.39
CA SER A 182 4.34 -9.41 22.68
C SER A 182 2.97 -9.91 22.18
N ARG A 183 1.93 -9.81 23.00
CA ARG A 183 0.56 -10.24 22.62
C ARG A 183 0.00 -9.41 21.48
N VAL A 184 0.15 -8.09 21.56
CA VAL A 184 -0.32 -7.19 20.49
C VAL A 184 0.46 -7.43 19.20
N LEU A 185 1.79 -7.60 19.27
CA LEU A 185 2.60 -7.91 18.09
C LEU A 185 2.25 -9.26 17.44
N ALA A 186 1.98 -10.29 18.23
CA ALA A 186 1.56 -11.60 17.72
C ALA A 186 0.21 -11.47 16.98
N ARG A 187 -0.78 -10.86 17.62
CA ARG A 187 -2.10 -10.65 17.01
C ARG A 187 -2.06 -9.75 15.78
N LEU A 188 -1.20 -8.72 15.79
CA LEU A 188 -0.99 -7.85 14.64
C LEU A 188 -0.38 -8.61 13.46
N ARG A 189 0.59 -9.50 13.72
CA ARG A 189 1.18 -10.36 12.69
C ARG A 189 0.13 -11.29 12.08
N GLU A 190 -0.70 -11.91 12.91
CA GLU A 190 -1.83 -12.73 12.46
C GLU A 190 -2.83 -11.91 11.64
N GLU A 191 -3.14 -10.67 12.03
CA GLU A 191 -4.03 -9.80 11.27
C GLU A 191 -3.44 -9.39 9.92
N VAL A 192 -2.15 -9.07 9.89
CA VAL A 192 -1.45 -8.75 8.64
C VAL A 192 -1.46 -9.96 7.71
N GLN A 193 -1.15 -11.16 8.25
CA GLN A 193 -1.24 -12.41 7.50
C GLN A 193 -2.67 -12.71 7.04
N ARG A 194 -3.68 -12.44 7.88
CA ARG A 194 -5.08 -12.60 7.49
C ARG A 194 -5.48 -11.60 6.43
N LEU A 195 -5.05 -10.35 6.50
CA LEU A 195 -5.30 -9.34 5.46
C LEU A 195 -4.60 -9.69 4.14
N GLN A 196 -3.42 -10.30 4.21
CA GLN A 196 -2.75 -10.89 3.06
C GLN A 196 -3.55 -12.08 2.52
N ALA A 197 -3.97 -13.00 3.38
CA ALA A 197 -4.74 -14.19 3.02
C ALA A 197 -6.17 -13.89 2.54
N GLU A 198 -6.86 -12.89 3.11
CA GLU A 198 -8.16 -12.37 2.66
C GLU A 198 -8.02 -11.82 1.23
N ALA A 199 -6.92 -11.10 0.98
CA ALA A 199 -6.56 -10.70 -0.37
C ALA A 199 -6.20 -11.90 -1.28
N GLU A 200 -5.90 -13.08 -0.72
CA GLU A 200 -5.55 -14.34 -1.42
C GLU A 200 -6.74 -15.34 -1.61
N ALA A 201 -7.87 -15.24 -0.89
CA ALA A 201 -8.83 -16.35 -0.72
C ALA A 201 -10.16 -16.32 -1.51
N TRP A 202 -10.40 -15.37 -2.43
CA TRP A 202 -11.70 -15.20 -3.13
C TRP A 202 -11.61 -14.93 -4.63
#